data_AF-E8WWV6-F1
#
_entry.id   AF-E8WWV6-F1
#
_cell.length_a   1.000
_cell.length_b   1.000
_cell.length_c   1.000
_cell.angle_alpha   90.00
_cell.angle_beta   90.00
_cell.angle_gamma   90.00
#
_symmetry.space_group_name_H-M   'P 1'
#
loop_
_entity.id
_entity.type
_entity.pdbx_description
1 polymer ?
#
loop_
_entity_poly.entity_id
_entity_poly.type
_entity_poly.pdbx_seq_one_letter_code
_entity_poly.pdbx_strand_id
1 'polypeptide(L)'
;MNRVVYGLLRCISALMIVCVAGCGAGAGSSASSGLGLAIVVQPKNQSVPMGLSGSFTVQADDSLGGAGLHYQWSRNGTLIAGATSSSYTTAATAFSDSGSTFTVLVSDASGSVASNAASLTVTARAPKAGDLRFQQVDAASTVNGYVFDDGLLHDVACPLQGGGGTTVTGKSATGTAFYLANDHCSYQFDTFDLPAGTTGLSVGYADVGLPDYQSVLDGTLLPPNSPAPNDPGSVINSLNLDPVNNTVALSFINSDNSSGFDRATYTLPASGLQAAATQEGLKGRVVTAISYDGSQATFLSYGWKGDPSTVYEAKAMLATLSTALTAAQELASEGYIITATANSQAADSGVILLGTRVQGDTMARPILVGDAEAGTQYAVFSGGYAVVAVVYQYLQNNGVLWNYIGER
;
A
#
# COMPACT_ATOMS: atom_id res chain seq x y z
N MET A 1 64.10 3.06 -6.17
CA MET A 1 64.70 1.76 -5.84
C MET A 1 63.84 0.67 -6.49
N ASN A 2 64.44 -0.07 -7.44
CA ASN A 2 64.06 -1.31 -8.17
C ASN A 2 62.58 -1.71 -8.18
N ARG A 3 61.79 -1.78 -9.28
CA ARG A 3 61.96 -2.17 -10.71
C ARG A 3 62.51 -3.58 -10.99
N VAL A 4 61.63 -4.48 -11.47
CA VAL A 4 61.80 -5.56 -12.49
C VAL A 4 60.35 -5.91 -12.93
N VAL A 5 59.76 -5.64 -14.10
CA VAL A 5 60.06 -5.80 -15.56
C VAL A 5 60.19 -7.24 -16.03
N TYR A 6 59.29 -7.70 -16.91
CA TYR A 6 59.46 -8.48 -18.16
C TYR A 6 58.05 -9.02 -18.52
N GLY A 7 57.52 -8.96 -19.75
CA GLY A 7 58.13 -8.80 -21.06
C GLY A 7 57.50 -9.83 -22.01
N LEU A 8 56.91 -9.34 -23.10
CA LEU A 8 56.23 -10.07 -24.20
C LEU A 8 56.97 -11.32 -24.72
N LEU A 9 56.27 -12.29 -25.35
CA LEU A 9 56.24 -12.45 -26.83
C LEU A 9 55.38 -13.65 -27.31
N ARG A 10 54.85 -13.46 -28.53
CA ARG A 10 53.98 -14.33 -29.35
C ARG A 10 54.69 -15.60 -29.85
N CYS A 11 53.93 -16.65 -30.18
CA CYS A 11 54.19 -17.47 -31.37
C CYS A 11 52.95 -18.24 -31.84
N ILE A 12 52.64 -18.05 -33.13
CA ILE A 12 51.70 -18.83 -33.94
C ILE A 12 52.50 -19.99 -34.54
N SER A 13 51.97 -21.22 -34.52
CA SER A 13 52.37 -22.26 -35.47
C SER A 13 51.30 -23.32 -35.63
N ALA A 14 50.81 -23.42 -36.87
CA ALA A 14 49.94 -24.47 -37.37
C ALA A 14 50.69 -25.79 -37.62
N LEU A 15 49.90 -26.82 -37.98
CA LEU A 15 50.24 -28.01 -38.79
C LEU A 15 50.34 -29.35 -38.03
N MET A 16 49.36 -30.25 -38.23
CA MET A 16 49.51 -31.49 -39.01
C MET A 16 48.31 -32.44 -38.79
N ILE A 17 47.74 -32.85 -39.91
CA ILE A 17 46.69 -33.85 -40.07
C ILE A 17 47.33 -35.24 -40.00
N VAL A 18 46.75 -36.15 -39.20
CA VAL A 18 46.90 -37.60 -39.39
C VAL A 18 45.50 -38.18 -39.53
N CYS A 19 45.16 -38.61 -40.75
CA CYS A 19 44.00 -39.42 -41.05
C CYS A 19 44.22 -40.84 -40.53
N VAL A 20 43.35 -41.33 -39.66
CA VAL A 20 43.16 -42.77 -39.45
C VAL A 20 41.73 -43.11 -39.85
N ALA A 21 41.60 -43.83 -40.96
CA ALA A 21 40.35 -44.42 -41.39
C ALA A 21 40.00 -45.59 -40.46
N GLY A 22 39.09 -45.35 -39.52
CA GLY A 22 38.43 -46.39 -38.74
C GLY A 22 37.05 -46.65 -39.34
N CYS A 23 36.94 -47.70 -40.17
CA CYS A 23 35.66 -48.25 -40.60
C CYS A 23 35.08 -49.04 -39.41
N GLY A 24 34.03 -48.52 -38.81
CA GLY A 24 33.29 -49.16 -37.73
C GLY A 24 31.82 -48.83 -37.88
N ALA A 25 31.08 -49.71 -38.55
CA ALA A 25 29.63 -49.68 -38.64
C ALA A 25 29.03 -49.97 -37.25
N GLY A 26 28.92 -48.94 -36.42
CA GLY A 26 27.97 -48.90 -35.31
C GLY A 26 26.74 -48.18 -35.82
N ALA A 27 25.59 -48.85 -35.83
CA ALA A 27 24.31 -48.23 -36.07
C ALA A 27 24.24 -46.95 -35.23
N GLY A 28 24.32 -45.80 -35.89
CA GLY A 28 23.96 -44.53 -35.29
C GLY A 28 22.48 -44.67 -34.99
N SER A 29 22.16 -45.11 -33.78
CA SER A 29 20.91 -44.75 -33.13
C SER A 29 20.79 -43.26 -33.36
N SER A 30 19.87 -42.87 -34.25
CA SER A 30 19.35 -41.52 -34.27
C SER A 30 18.91 -41.27 -32.84
N ALA A 31 19.74 -40.61 -32.06
CA ALA A 31 19.32 -40.03 -30.81
C ALA A 31 18.31 -38.97 -31.24
N SER A 32 17.02 -39.34 -31.21
CA SER A 32 15.94 -38.39 -31.21
C SER A 32 16.15 -37.54 -29.97
N SER A 33 16.84 -36.41 -30.12
CA SER A 33 16.81 -35.34 -29.16
C SER A 33 15.34 -34.99 -28.98
N GLY A 34 14.81 -35.23 -27.78
CA GLY A 34 13.39 -35.11 -27.49
C GLY A 34 12.91 -33.67 -27.62
N LEU A 35 12.42 -33.29 -28.79
CA LEU A 35 11.76 -32.02 -29.04
C LEU A 35 10.30 -32.28 -29.41
N GLY A 36 9.55 -32.91 -28.50
CA GLY A 36 8.09 -32.93 -28.54
C GLY A 36 7.50 -31.72 -27.78
N LEU A 37 6.18 -31.58 -27.84
CA LEU A 37 5.42 -30.56 -27.10
C LEU A 37 5.97 -30.33 -25.69
N ALA A 38 6.37 -29.09 -25.39
CA ALA A 38 7.00 -28.74 -24.12
C ALA A 38 6.47 -27.42 -23.56
N ILE A 39 6.30 -27.35 -22.23
CA ILE A 39 6.02 -26.09 -21.54
C ILE A 39 7.33 -25.37 -21.27
N VAL A 40 7.51 -24.19 -21.86
CA VAL A 40 8.72 -23.35 -21.75
C VAL A 40 8.58 -22.28 -20.66
N VAL A 41 7.35 -21.88 -20.33
CA VAL A 41 7.06 -21.01 -19.17
C VAL A 41 5.91 -21.62 -18.38
N GLN A 42 6.20 -22.00 -17.14
CA GLN A 42 5.23 -22.53 -16.20
C GLN A 42 4.34 -21.41 -15.62
N PRO A 43 3.07 -21.69 -15.27
CA PRO A 43 2.26 -20.76 -14.52
C PRO A 43 2.89 -20.48 -13.15
N LYS A 44 2.82 -19.22 -12.71
CA LYS A 44 3.36 -18.76 -11.43
C LYS A 44 2.25 -18.64 -10.39
N ASN A 45 2.59 -18.87 -9.13
CA ASN A 45 1.72 -18.57 -8.00
C ASN A 45 1.23 -17.12 -8.05
N GLN A 46 -0.02 -16.89 -7.67
CA GLN A 46 -0.65 -15.58 -7.66
C GLN A 46 -1.05 -15.22 -6.22
N SER A 47 -0.86 -13.95 -5.86
CA SER A 47 -1.40 -13.36 -4.63
C SER A 47 -2.38 -12.26 -5.05
N VAL A 48 -3.66 -12.42 -4.72
CA VAL A 48 -4.74 -11.57 -5.27
C VAL A 48 -5.63 -11.08 -4.13
N PRO A 49 -5.84 -9.75 -4.00
CA PRO A 49 -6.82 -9.21 -3.05
C PRO A 49 -8.21 -9.76 -3.28
N MET A 50 -8.94 -9.99 -2.19
CA MET A 50 -10.33 -10.44 -2.26
C MET A 50 -11.18 -9.49 -3.12
N GLY A 51 -12.03 -10.06 -3.98
CA GLY A 51 -12.89 -9.34 -4.90
C GLY A 51 -12.23 -8.92 -6.21
N LEU A 52 -10.93 -9.17 -6.39
CA LEU A 52 -10.21 -8.99 -7.66
C LEU A 52 -10.01 -10.33 -8.38
N SER A 53 -9.57 -10.26 -9.64
CA SER A 53 -9.25 -11.44 -10.45
C SER A 53 -7.74 -11.63 -10.60
N GLY A 54 -7.27 -12.88 -10.50
CA GLY A 54 -5.90 -13.27 -10.82
C GLY A 54 -5.78 -13.84 -12.22
N SER A 55 -4.59 -13.77 -12.83
CA SER A 55 -4.31 -14.37 -14.13
C SER A 55 -3.16 -15.37 -14.05
N PHE A 56 -3.40 -16.58 -14.55
CA PHE A 56 -2.39 -17.61 -14.74
C PHE A 56 -2.10 -17.75 -16.22
N THR A 57 -0.81 -17.79 -16.57
CA THR A 57 -0.37 -17.88 -17.97
C THR A 57 0.62 -19.03 -18.15
N VAL A 58 0.53 -19.73 -19.27
CA VAL A 58 1.49 -20.75 -19.69
C VAL A 58 2.03 -20.41 -21.07
N GLN A 59 3.29 -20.75 -21.33
CA GLN A 59 3.83 -20.75 -22.68
C GLN A 59 4.35 -22.15 -23.01
N ALA A 60 3.93 -22.67 -24.17
CA ALA A 60 4.37 -23.96 -24.68
C ALA A 60 4.93 -23.79 -26.10
N ASP A 61 5.80 -24.72 -26.49
CA ASP A 61 6.44 -24.82 -27.79
C ASP A 61 5.93 -26.07 -28.52
N ASP A 62 5.43 -25.89 -29.75
CA ASP A 62 4.87 -26.93 -30.64
C ASP A 62 5.63 -27.05 -31.97
N SER A 63 6.90 -26.64 -32.00
CA SER A 63 7.74 -26.50 -33.21
C SER A 63 7.85 -27.74 -34.12
N LEU A 64 7.46 -28.94 -33.69
CA LEU A 64 7.37 -30.13 -34.54
C LEU A 64 5.94 -30.58 -34.89
N GLY A 65 4.92 -30.08 -34.18
CA GLY A 65 3.52 -30.51 -34.31
C GLY A 65 2.72 -29.63 -35.28
N GLY A 66 2.97 -28.31 -35.31
CA GLY A 66 2.39 -27.33 -36.24
C GLY A 66 0.85 -27.27 -36.30
N ALA A 67 0.16 -28.07 -35.50
CA ALA A 67 -1.28 -28.30 -35.54
C ALA A 67 -2.06 -27.31 -34.66
N GLY A 68 -1.37 -26.40 -33.98
CA GLY A 68 -1.94 -25.50 -33.00
C GLY A 68 -2.03 -26.15 -31.62
N LEU A 69 -1.86 -25.30 -30.60
CA LEU A 69 -1.90 -25.71 -29.19
C LEU A 69 -3.33 -25.70 -28.67
N HIS A 70 -3.71 -26.78 -28.01
CA HIS A 70 -4.94 -26.86 -27.22
C HIS A 70 -4.61 -26.78 -25.73
N TYR A 71 -5.41 -26.02 -24.99
CA TYR A 71 -5.25 -25.87 -23.56
C TYR A 71 -6.52 -26.32 -22.85
N GLN A 72 -6.37 -26.84 -21.65
CA GLN A 72 -7.49 -27.06 -20.73
C GLN A 72 -7.02 -26.83 -19.30
N TRP A 73 -7.53 -25.78 -18.67
CA TRP A 73 -7.22 -25.48 -17.26
C TRP A 73 -8.06 -26.33 -16.30
N SER A 74 -7.49 -26.63 -15.15
CA SER A 74 -8.15 -27.28 -14.03
C SER A 74 -7.89 -26.53 -12.72
N ARG A 75 -8.86 -26.54 -11.81
CA ARG A 75 -8.76 -26.04 -10.45
C ARG A 75 -8.88 -27.20 -9.48
N ASN A 76 -7.88 -27.39 -8.63
CA ASN A 76 -7.83 -28.52 -7.67
C ASN A 76 -8.10 -29.88 -8.35
N GLY A 77 -7.57 -30.06 -9.57
CA GLY A 77 -7.76 -31.27 -10.38
C GLY A 77 -9.09 -31.38 -11.13
N THR A 78 -10.04 -30.45 -10.93
CA THR A 78 -11.32 -30.43 -11.64
C THR A 78 -11.26 -29.48 -12.83
N LEU A 79 -11.71 -29.92 -14.01
CA LEU A 79 -11.68 -29.10 -15.23
C LEU A 79 -12.53 -27.84 -15.07
N ILE A 80 -11.99 -26.70 -15.53
CA ILE A 80 -12.72 -25.45 -15.61
C ILE A 80 -13.35 -25.38 -17.01
N ALA A 81 -14.68 -25.42 -17.06
CA ALA A 81 -15.40 -25.40 -18.33
C ALA A 81 -15.05 -24.16 -19.16
N GLY A 82 -14.68 -24.36 -20.42
CA GLY A 82 -14.38 -23.29 -21.39
C GLY A 82 -12.98 -22.66 -21.26
N ALA A 83 -12.19 -23.00 -20.24
CA ALA A 83 -10.85 -22.46 -20.04
C ALA A 83 -9.82 -23.11 -20.99
N THR A 84 -9.82 -22.67 -22.24
CA THR A 84 -9.09 -23.29 -23.36
C THR A 84 -8.00 -22.41 -23.99
N SER A 85 -7.65 -21.31 -23.32
CA SER A 85 -6.60 -20.38 -23.76
C SER A 85 -5.28 -20.61 -23.01
N SER A 86 -4.19 -20.04 -23.54
CA SER A 86 -2.86 -20.03 -22.88
C SER A 86 -2.84 -19.24 -21.57
N SER A 87 -3.90 -18.47 -21.29
CA SER A 87 -4.15 -17.82 -20.02
C SER A 87 -5.51 -18.21 -19.44
N TYR A 88 -5.59 -18.27 -18.12
CA TYR A 88 -6.84 -18.36 -17.37
C TYR A 88 -6.93 -17.23 -16.35
N THR A 89 -8.04 -16.51 -16.38
CA THR A 89 -8.37 -15.47 -15.41
C THR A 89 -9.44 -15.98 -14.46
N THR A 90 -9.21 -15.85 -13.15
CA THR A 90 -10.18 -16.27 -12.15
C THR A 90 -11.42 -15.35 -12.17
N ALA A 91 -12.56 -15.86 -11.70
CA ALA A 91 -13.61 -14.97 -11.20
C ALA A 91 -13.07 -14.10 -10.04
N ALA A 92 -13.85 -13.10 -9.62
CA ALA A 92 -13.54 -12.31 -8.44
C ALA A 92 -13.33 -13.25 -7.24
N THR A 93 -12.15 -13.16 -6.62
CA THR A 93 -11.73 -14.10 -5.58
C THR A 93 -12.52 -13.89 -4.30
N ALA A 94 -12.86 -15.00 -3.65
CA ALA A 94 -13.35 -15.05 -2.29
C ALA A 94 -12.29 -15.69 -1.38
N PHE A 95 -12.37 -15.46 -0.06
CA PHE A 95 -11.44 -16.07 0.89
C PHE A 95 -11.35 -17.60 0.75
N SER A 96 -12.48 -18.25 0.48
CA SER A 96 -12.55 -19.70 0.24
C SER A 96 -11.75 -20.18 -0.98
N ASP A 97 -11.33 -19.27 -1.86
CA ASP A 97 -10.50 -19.61 -3.00
C ASP A 97 -9.01 -19.76 -2.65
N SER A 98 -8.58 -19.23 -1.50
CA SER A 98 -7.18 -19.29 -1.06
C SER A 98 -6.71 -20.74 -0.89
N GLY A 99 -5.50 -21.03 -1.33
CA GLY A 99 -4.93 -22.38 -1.36
C GLY A 99 -5.35 -23.21 -2.58
N SER A 100 -6.23 -22.70 -3.45
CA SER A 100 -6.55 -23.40 -4.70
C SER A 100 -5.32 -23.52 -5.60
N THR A 101 -5.23 -24.65 -6.29
CA THR A 101 -4.18 -24.94 -7.27
C THR A 101 -4.73 -24.94 -8.68
N PHE A 102 -3.97 -24.35 -9.61
CA PHE A 102 -4.29 -24.26 -11.02
C PHE A 102 -3.23 -25.00 -11.83
N THR A 103 -3.68 -25.90 -12.68
CA THR A 103 -2.85 -26.61 -13.65
C THR A 103 -3.47 -26.49 -15.03
N VAL A 104 -2.66 -26.58 -16.07
CA VAL A 104 -3.12 -26.64 -17.45
C VAL A 104 -2.54 -27.86 -18.14
N LEU A 105 -3.40 -28.61 -18.81
CA LEU A 105 -2.99 -29.62 -19.77
C LEU A 105 -2.87 -28.93 -21.13
N VAL A 106 -1.68 -29.00 -21.72
CA VAL A 106 -1.42 -28.54 -23.08
C VAL A 106 -1.33 -29.77 -23.97
N SER A 107 -2.00 -29.76 -25.12
CA SER A 107 -1.97 -30.86 -26.07
C SER A 107 -1.87 -30.40 -27.52
N ASP A 108 -1.20 -31.20 -28.33
CA ASP A 108 -1.11 -31.06 -29.78
C ASP A 108 -1.20 -32.46 -30.43
N ALA A 109 -0.88 -32.56 -31.73
CA ALA A 109 -0.88 -33.84 -32.44
C ALA A 109 0.19 -34.84 -31.95
N SER A 110 1.23 -34.38 -31.25
CA SER A 110 2.33 -35.21 -30.73
C SER A 110 2.02 -35.81 -29.35
N GLY A 111 1.11 -35.19 -28.58
CA GLY A 111 0.67 -35.69 -27.29
C GLY A 111 0.16 -34.60 -26.36
N SER A 112 0.33 -34.80 -25.05
CA SER A 112 -0.08 -33.84 -24.02
C SER A 112 0.94 -33.73 -22.90
N VAL A 113 1.14 -32.52 -22.39
CA VAL A 113 2.01 -32.22 -21.25
C VAL A 113 1.23 -31.39 -20.22
N ALA A 114 1.35 -31.77 -18.94
CA ALA A 114 0.74 -31.03 -17.84
C ALA A 114 1.72 -30.02 -17.25
N SER A 115 1.22 -28.84 -16.86
CA SER A 115 2.01 -27.84 -16.15
C SER A 115 2.29 -28.25 -14.70
N ASN A 116 3.26 -27.58 -14.09
CA ASN A 116 3.34 -27.51 -12.63
C ASN A 116 2.09 -26.82 -12.07
N ALA A 117 1.75 -27.14 -10.82
CA ALA A 117 0.66 -26.48 -10.12
C ALA A 117 1.08 -25.07 -9.67
N ALA A 118 0.25 -24.08 -9.97
CA ALA A 118 0.36 -22.73 -9.45
C ALA A 118 -0.71 -22.50 -8.37
N SER A 119 -0.32 -21.99 -7.20
CA SER A 119 -1.25 -21.71 -6.11
C SER A 119 -1.83 -20.30 -6.19
N LEU A 120 -3.08 -20.14 -5.75
CA LEU A 120 -3.71 -18.85 -5.48
C LEU A 120 -3.71 -18.58 -3.97
N THR A 121 -3.13 -17.47 -3.56
CA THR A 121 -3.28 -16.90 -2.22
C THR A 121 -4.21 -15.70 -2.31
N VAL A 122 -5.32 -15.74 -1.58
CA VAL A 122 -6.22 -14.59 -1.47
C VAL A 122 -5.81 -13.74 -0.27
N THR A 123 -5.62 -12.44 -0.49
CA THR A 123 -5.26 -11.46 0.55
C THR A 123 -6.44 -10.57 0.90
N ALA A 124 -6.27 -9.73 1.93
CA ALA A 124 -7.27 -8.74 2.31
C ALA A 124 -7.66 -7.87 1.11
N ARG A 125 -8.89 -7.34 1.12
CA ARG A 125 -9.38 -6.49 0.05
C ARG A 125 -8.61 -5.18 0.02
N ALA A 126 -8.03 -4.90 -1.15
CA ALA A 126 -7.44 -3.61 -1.45
C ALA A 126 -8.52 -2.53 -1.63
N PRO A 127 -8.26 -1.28 -1.19
CA PRO A 127 -9.03 -0.13 -1.64
C PRO A 127 -9.06 -0.03 -3.17
N LYS A 128 -10.12 0.60 -3.70
CA LYS A 128 -10.20 0.86 -5.15
C LYS A 128 -9.09 1.85 -5.55
N ALA A 129 -8.48 1.61 -6.71
CA ALA A 129 -7.47 2.52 -7.25
C ALA A 129 -8.03 3.94 -7.38
N GLY A 130 -7.29 4.93 -6.86
CA GLY A 130 -7.69 6.34 -6.85
C GLY A 130 -8.56 6.77 -5.66
N ASP A 131 -8.94 5.86 -4.76
CA ASP A 131 -9.67 6.21 -3.54
C ASP A 131 -8.72 6.78 -2.47
N LEU A 132 -8.65 8.10 -2.39
CA LEU A 132 -7.75 8.83 -1.49
C LEU A 132 -8.13 8.67 0.00
N ARG A 133 -9.30 8.11 0.32
CA ARG A 133 -9.77 7.97 1.70
C ARG A 133 -8.99 6.92 2.51
N PHE A 134 -8.24 6.05 1.84
CA PHE A 134 -7.52 4.92 2.45
C PHE A 134 -5.99 5.07 2.41
N GLN A 135 -5.47 6.29 2.31
CA GLN A 135 -4.05 6.64 2.53
C GLN A 135 -3.02 5.71 1.85
N GLN A 136 -3.30 5.23 0.62
CA GLN A 136 -2.45 4.34 -0.18
C GLN A 136 -2.26 2.88 0.32
N VAL A 137 -3.11 2.39 1.23
CA VAL A 137 -3.13 0.95 1.61
C VAL A 137 -3.34 0.07 0.38
N ASP A 138 -2.63 -1.06 0.30
CA ASP A 138 -2.60 -2.03 -0.79
C ASP A 138 -2.28 -1.45 -2.19
N ALA A 139 -1.88 -0.18 -2.31
CA ALA A 139 -1.39 0.36 -3.56
C ALA A 139 -0.17 -0.47 -3.99
N ALA A 140 -0.09 -0.84 -5.28
CA ALA A 140 1.10 -1.48 -5.82
C ALA A 140 2.27 -0.55 -5.54
N SER A 141 3.07 -0.86 -4.51
CA SER A 141 4.27 -0.11 -4.22
C SER A 141 5.13 -0.19 -5.46
N THR A 142 5.17 0.88 -6.24
CA THR A 142 6.08 0.94 -7.38
C THR A 142 7.51 1.21 -6.92
N VAL A 143 7.81 1.21 -5.61
CA VAL A 143 9.16 1.47 -5.09
C VAL A 143 9.48 0.68 -3.81
N ASN A 144 10.34 -0.34 -3.96
CA ASN A 144 11.39 -0.66 -2.98
C ASN A 144 12.36 0.53 -2.92
N GLY A 145 12.17 1.48 -2.00
CA GLY A 145 13.03 2.67 -1.95
C GLY A 145 12.84 3.56 -0.73
N TYR A 146 12.45 2.96 0.39
CA TYR A 146 12.63 3.60 1.69
C TYR A 146 14.06 3.29 2.14
N VAL A 147 14.96 4.25 2.02
CA VAL A 147 16.31 4.19 2.58
C VAL A 147 16.41 5.31 3.61
N PHE A 148 16.83 4.96 4.83
CA PHE A 148 17.24 5.95 5.82
C PHE A 148 18.68 6.38 5.54
N ASP A 149 19.00 7.64 5.82
CA ASP A 149 20.31 8.32 5.70
C ASP A 149 20.68 9.08 4.39
N ASP A 150 19.71 9.58 3.62
CA ASP A 150 19.98 10.58 2.55
C ASP A 150 18.91 11.67 2.31
N GLY A 151 17.94 11.88 3.23
CA GLY A 151 17.09 13.09 3.25
C GLY A 151 15.67 12.95 2.69
N LEU A 152 14.88 12.01 3.24
CA LEU A 152 13.52 11.71 2.77
C LEU A 152 12.43 11.71 3.85
N LEU A 153 12.80 11.74 5.15
CA LEU A 153 12.00 12.40 6.17
C LEU A 153 12.48 13.85 6.16
N HIS A 154 11.68 14.73 5.57
CA HIS A 154 11.77 16.12 5.94
C HIS A 154 10.81 16.31 7.11
N ASP A 155 11.37 16.47 8.31
CA ASP A 155 10.71 17.32 9.28
C ASP A 155 10.45 18.62 8.53
N VAL A 156 9.19 18.96 8.33
CA VAL A 156 8.87 20.36 8.06
C VAL A 156 8.96 21.03 9.42
N ALA A 157 10.20 21.19 9.88
CA ALA A 157 10.54 21.73 11.18
C ALA A 157 10.37 23.24 11.12
N CYS A 158 9.54 23.76 12.01
CA CYS A 158 9.92 24.97 12.72
C CYS A 158 9.98 24.68 14.23
N PRO A 159 10.74 25.49 14.99
CA PRO A 159 11.31 25.04 16.25
C PRO A 159 10.28 24.90 17.37
N LEU A 160 10.35 23.77 18.07
CA LEU A 160 9.43 23.30 19.11
C LEU A 160 9.38 24.19 20.38
N GLN A 161 8.17 24.40 20.90
CA GLN A 161 7.86 24.21 22.32
C GLN A 161 6.53 23.45 22.50
N GLY A 162 6.62 22.11 22.64
CA GLY A 162 5.64 21.25 23.34
C GLY A 162 4.28 21.00 22.68
N GLY A 163 4.03 19.75 22.27
CA GLY A 163 2.68 19.22 21.96
C GLY A 163 2.72 18.08 20.95
N GLY A 164 2.06 16.95 21.23
CA GLY A 164 2.09 15.74 20.39
C GLY A 164 1.20 15.85 19.17
N GLY A 165 1.54 15.18 18.06
CA GLY A 165 0.76 15.21 16.82
C GLY A 165 0.55 13.82 16.23
N THR A 166 -0.49 13.69 15.39
CA THR A 166 -0.70 12.55 14.49
C THR A 166 0.19 12.70 13.26
N THR A 167 1.07 11.73 13.05
CA THR A 167 1.96 11.69 11.88
C THR A 167 1.16 11.42 10.60
N VAL A 168 1.39 12.17 9.53
CA VAL A 168 0.74 11.94 8.23
C VAL A 168 1.71 11.91 7.06
N THR A 169 1.43 10.95 6.18
CA THR A 169 2.09 10.57 4.94
C THR A 169 1.97 11.60 3.79
N GLY A 170 3.10 11.94 3.13
CA GLY A 170 3.12 12.38 1.71
C GLY A 170 3.82 13.70 1.33
N LYS A 171 5.08 13.69 0.89
CA LYS A 171 5.72 14.73 0.06
C LYS A 171 5.48 14.38 -1.42
N SER A 172 4.83 15.28 -2.16
CA SER A 172 4.70 15.13 -3.61
C SER A 172 5.96 15.59 -4.34
N ALA A 173 6.33 14.84 -5.38
CA ALA A 173 7.32 15.20 -6.40
C ALA A 173 6.89 16.39 -7.28
N THR A 174 5.67 16.91 -7.12
CA THR A 174 5.18 18.11 -7.81
C THR A 174 4.15 18.87 -6.97
N GLY A 175 4.53 20.06 -6.48
CA GLY A 175 3.61 21.07 -5.92
C GLY A 175 3.14 20.80 -4.49
N THR A 176 4.05 20.90 -3.51
CA THR A 176 3.68 21.03 -2.09
C THR A 176 3.22 22.47 -1.81
N ALA A 177 2.01 22.62 -1.27
CA ALA A 177 1.52 23.91 -0.76
C ALA A 177 1.65 23.91 0.77
N PHE A 178 2.62 24.66 1.27
CA PHE A 178 2.76 24.92 2.70
C PHE A 178 2.07 26.23 3.05
N TYR A 179 1.12 26.18 3.98
CA TYR A 179 0.53 27.37 4.56
C TYR A 179 0.77 27.40 6.06
N LEU A 180 1.76 28.20 6.44
CA LEU A 180 2.02 28.56 7.83
C LEU A 180 1.51 29.99 8.00
N ALA A 181 0.35 30.17 8.63
CA ALA A 181 -0.11 31.52 8.93
C ALA A 181 0.70 32.10 10.09
N ASN A 182 1.06 33.39 10.02
CA ASN A 182 1.41 34.25 11.17
C ASN A 182 2.36 33.66 12.23
N ASP A 183 3.56 33.20 11.85
CA ASP A 183 4.56 32.64 12.79
C ASP A 183 4.08 31.43 13.62
N HIS A 184 2.96 30.80 13.24
CA HIS A 184 2.52 29.56 13.85
C HIS A 184 3.45 28.43 13.41
N CYS A 185 4.12 27.85 14.40
CA CYS A 185 4.83 26.60 14.25
C CYS A 185 4.63 25.74 15.49
N SER A 186 3.37 25.41 15.73
CA SER A 186 2.97 24.60 16.86
C SER A 186 3.07 23.10 16.56
N TYR A 187 3.10 22.74 15.27
CA TYR A 187 3.13 21.35 14.83
C TYR A 187 4.32 21.03 13.94
N GLN A 188 4.85 19.83 14.17
CA GLN A 188 5.73 19.15 13.23
C GLN A 188 4.88 18.38 12.23
N PHE A 189 5.15 18.56 10.95
CA PHE A 189 4.63 17.70 9.89
C PHE A 189 5.76 16.84 9.37
N ASP A 190 5.59 15.53 9.51
CA ASP A 190 6.45 14.57 8.84
C ASP A 190 5.93 14.36 7.43
N THR A 191 6.82 14.20 6.45
CA THR A 191 6.44 14.01 5.05
C THR A 191 7.18 12.81 4.47
N PHE A 192 6.57 12.13 3.50
CA PHE A 192 7.07 10.89 2.92
C PHE A 192 7.01 10.97 1.39
N ASP A 193 8.14 10.85 0.71
CA ASP A 193 8.18 11.00 -0.75
C ASP A 193 7.25 10.01 -1.47
N LEU A 194 6.52 10.51 -2.47
CA LEU A 194 5.74 9.66 -3.37
C LEU A 194 6.64 8.77 -4.24
N PRO A 195 6.17 7.57 -4.66
CA PRO A 195 6.90 6.73 -5.59
C PRO A 195 7.26 7.47 -6.88
N ALA A 196 8.44 7.17 -7.44
CA ALA A 196 8.91 7.74 -8.69
C ALA A 196 7.89 7.53 -9.83
N GLY A 197 7.59 8.59 -10.59
CA GLY A 197 6.60 8.55 -11.67
C GLY A 197 5.14 8.74 -11.24
N THR A 198 4.87 8.95 -9.94
CA THR A 198 3.55 9.37 -9.47
C THR A 198 3.26 10.80 -9.96
N THR A 199 2.20 10.99 -10.71
CA THR A 199 1.78 12.28 -11.28
C THR A 199 0.34 12.60 -10.92
N GLY A 200 -0.02 13.90 -10.90
CA GLY A 200 -1.40 14.34 -10.65
C GLY A 200 -1.86 14.19 -9.19
N LEU A 201 -0.91 14.11 -8.26
CA LEU A 201 -1.14 14.20 -6.82
C LEU A 201 -0.37 15.40 -6.25
N SER A 202 -1.03 16.15 -5.39
CA SER A 202 -0.45 17.23 -4.60
C SER A 202 -0.84 17.09 -3.15
N VAL A 203 0.04 17.51 -2.24
CA VAL A 203 -0.20 17.47 -0.80
C VAL A 203 -0.07 18.87 -0.23
N GLY A 204 -0.98 19.23 0.67
CA GLY A 204 -0.96 20.51 1.35
C GLY A 204 -1.02 20.36 2.86
N TYR A 205 -0.44 21.36 3.54
CA TYR A 205 -0.34 21.42 4.99
C TYR A 205 -0.77 22.81 5.45
N ALA A 206 -1.51 22.86 6.56
CA ALA A 206 -1.89 24.10 7.19
C ALA A 206 -1.62 24.03 8.71
N ASP A 207 -0.85 25.00 9.22
CA ASP A 207 -0.77 25.36 10.63
C ASP A 207 -1.21 26.82 10.76
N VAL A 208 -2.37 27.03 11.39
CA VAL A 208 -3.00 28.35 11.50
C VAL A 208 -3.64 28.55 12.87
N GLY A 209 -4.02 29.78 13.17
CA GLY A 209 -4.84 30.07 14.34
C GLY A 209 -6.19 29.36 14.27
N LEU A 210 -6.68 28.84 15.39
CA LEU A 210 -7.98 28.14 15.44
C LEU A 210 -9.17 28.94 14.83
N PRO A 211 -9.26 30.28 14.95
CA PRO A 211 -10.31 31.07 14.29
C PRO A 211 -10.30 31.01 12.76
N ASP A 212 -9.15 30.69 12.17
CA ASP A 212 -8.93 30.62 10.73
C ASP A 212 -9.26 29.24 10.14
N TYR A 213 -9.58 28.25 10.98
CA TYR A 213 -9.86 26.87 10.59
C TYR A 213 -10.89 26.78 9.44
N GLN A 214 -12.01 27.48 9.57
CA GLN A 214 -13.06 27.44 8.56
C GLN A 214 -12.58 28.02 7.22
N SER A 215 -11.81 29.10 7.27
CA SER A 215 -11.26 29.74 6.07
C SER A 215 -10.22 28.86 5.38
N VAL A 216 -9.46 28.04 6.12
CA VAL A 216 -8.61 26.97 5.55
C VAL A 216 -9.45 25.88 4.90
N LEU A 217 -10.50 25.40 5.58
CA LEU A 217 -11.41 24.39 5.01
C LEU A 217 -12.09 24.84 3.72
N ASP A 218 -12.33 26.14 3.58
CA ASP A 218 -12.95 26.78 2.41
C ASP A 218 -11.92 27.23 1.37
N GLY A 219 -10.63 26.96 1.60
CA GLY A 219 -9.53 27.32 0.68
C GLY A 219 -9.31 28.83 0.53
N THR A 220 -9.96 29.67 1.33
CA THR A 220 -9.94 31.14 1.19
C THR A 220 -8.69 31.79 1.77
N LEU A 221 -7.98 31.09 2.66
CA LEU A 221 -6.68 31.52 3.19
C LEU A 221 -5.49 31.02 2.38
N LEU A 222 -5.71 30.11 1.43
CA LEU A 222 -4.61 29.52 0.66
C LEU A 222 -4.22 30.40 -0.52
N PRO A 223 -2.94 30.33 -0.97
CA PRO A 223 -2.49 31.09 -2.13
C PRO A 223 -3.38 30.85 -3.37
N PRO A 224 -3.65 31.87 -4.19
CA PRO A 224 -4.41 31.67 -5.42
C PRO A 224 -3.75 30.62 -6.33
N ASN A 225 -4.56 29.72 -6.88
CA ASN A 225 -4.13 28.61 -7.75
C ASN A 225 -3.25 27.55 -7.07
N SER A 226 -3.23 27.46 -5.73
CA SER A 226 -2.72 26.28 -5.03
C SER A 226 -3.83 25.24 -4.82
N PRO A 227 -3.49 23.95 -4.70
CA PRO A 227 -4.42 22.94 -4.21
C PRO A 227 -5.03 23.36 -2.87
N ALA A 228 -6.31 23.06 -2.67
CA ALA A 228 -7.06 23.47 -1.49
C ALA A 228 -7.93 22.34 -0.91
N PRO A 229 -8.20 22.32 0.41
CA PRO A 229 -9.02 21.29 1.04
C PRO A 229 -10.49 21.23 0.57
N ASN A 230 -10.98 22.26 -0.11
CA ASN A 230 -12.31 22.31 -0.71
C ASN A 230 -12.32 21.92 -2.20
N ASP A 231 -11.16 21.63 -2.80
CA ASP A 231 -11.14 21.14 -4.17
C ASP A 231 -11.88 19.80 -4.25
N PRO A 232 -12.63 19.52 -5.34
CA PRO A 232 -13.36 18.27 -5.48
C PRO A 232 -12.46 17.03 -5.35
N GLY A 233 -11.20 17.13 -5.79
CA GLY A 233 -10.22 16.06 -5.73
C GLY A 233 -9.53 15.87 -4.37
N SER A 234 -9.86 16.69 -3.37
CA SER A 234 -9.18 16.74 -2.07
C SER A 234 -9.82 15.86 -1.01
N VAL A 235 -8.95 15.25 -0.20
CA VAL A 235 -9.30 14.57 1.06
C VAL A 235 -8.35 15.03 2.16
N ILE A 236 -8.91 15.58 3.24
CA ILE A 236 -8.18 15.85 4.48
C ILE A 236 -7.91 14.53 5.18
N ASN A 237 -6.65 14.25 5.52
CA ASN A 237 -6.17 12.98 6.09
C ASN A 237 -5.54 13.12 7.49
N SER A 238 -5.36 14.34 8.00
CA SER A 238 -5.23 14.61 9.45
C SER A 238 -5.88 15.90 9.87
N LEU A 239 -6.24 15.94 11.16
CA LEU A 239 -6.73 17.12 11.84
C LEU A 239 -6.27 17.09 13.29
N ASN A 240 -5.68 18.19 13.76
CA ASN A 240 -5.48 18.45 15.18
C ASN A 240 -5.99 19.85 15.50
N LEU A 241 -7.12 19.94 16.21
CA LEU A 241 -7.61 21.17 16.81
C LEU A 241 -7.04 21.29 18.22
N ASP A 242 -6.41 22.41 18.52
CA ASP A 242 -5.87 22.70 19.85
C ASP A 242 -6.43 24.02 20.38
N PRO A 243 -7.54 23.94 21.11
CA PRO A 243 -8.14 25.10 21.76
C PRO A 243 -7.26 25.72 22.85
N VAL A 244 -6.31 24.96 23.42
CA VAL A 244 -5.45 25.44 24.50
C VAL A 244 -4.42 26.42 23.95
N ASN A 245 -3.80 26.06 22.83
CA ASN A 245 -2.80 26.89 22.15
C ASN A 245 -3.40 27.79 21.05
N ASN A 246 -4.72 27.70 20.83
CA ASN A 246 -5.45 28.44 19.80
C ASN A 246 -4.90 28.17 18.39
N THR A 247 -4.62 26.90 18.09
CA THR A 247 -4.02 26.47 16.83
C THR A 247 -4.79 25.32 16.20
N VAL A 248 -4.65 25.17 14.89
CA VAL A 248 -5.09 24.00 14.14
C VAL A 248 -4.00 23.56 13.18
N ALA A 249 -3.74 22.26 13.17
CA ALA A 249 -2.98 21.61 12.12
C ALA A 249 -3.88 20.69 11.30
N LEU A 250 -3.71 20.70 9.98
CA LEU A 250 -4.29 19.69 9.10
C LEU A 250 -3.39 19.43 7.90
N SER A 251 -3.60 18.27 7.28
CA SER A 251 -3.03 17.95 5.98
C SER A 251 -4.09 17.38 5.05
N PHE A 252 -3.85 17.51 3.75
CA PHE A 252 -4.76 17.00 2.73
C PHE A 252 -4.00 16.56 1.47
N ILE A 253 -4.59 15.58 0.78
CA ILE A 253 -4.11 15.11 -0.52
C ILE A 253 -5.15 15.49 -1.56
N ASN A 254 -4.71 16.07 -2.67
CA ASN A 254 -5.53 16.34 -3.84
C ASN A 254 -5.08 15.48 -5.03
N SER A 255 -6.05 14.99 -5.81
CA SER A 255 -5.81 14.30 -7.08
C SER A 255 -6.55 14.97 -8.22
N ASP A 256 -5.84 15.32 -9.28
CA ASP A 256 -6.42 15.87 -10.52
C ASP A 256 -7.22 14.81 -11.29
N ASN A 257 -7.00 13.53 -10.98
CA ASN A 257 -7.63 12.38 -11.64
C ASN A 257 -8.80 11.79 -10.83
N SER A 258 -9.22 12.48 -9.77
CA SER A 258 -10.33 12.07 -8.91
C SER A 258 -11.69 12.39 -9.56
N SER A 259 -12.66 11.47 -9.40
CA SER A 259 -14.07 11.73 -9.74
C SER A 259 -14.80 12.61 -8.69
N GLY A 260 -14.09 13.02 -7.65
CA GLY A 260 -14.53 13.95 -6.63
C GLY A 260 -14.98 13.29 -5.33
N PHE A 261 -14.83 14.01 -4.23
CA PHE A 261 -15.25 13.58 -2.89
C PHE A 261 -16.25 14.57 -2.28
N ASP A 262 -17.21 14.05 -1.51
CA ASP A 262 -18.16 14.86 -0.74
C ASP A 262 -17.76 14.85 0.73
N ARG A 263 -17.37 16.00 1.28
CA ARG A 263 -16.94 16.18 2.67
C ARG A 263 -18.11 16.41 3.62
N ALA A 264 -18.01 15.92 4.85
CA ALA A 264 -18.86 16.30 5.96
C ALA A 264 -18.02 16.40 7.24
N THR A 265 -18.41 17.29 8.15
CA THR A 265 -17.70 17.56 9.40
C THR A 265 -18.67 17.44 10.57
N TYR A 266 -18.23 16.78 11.64
CA TYR A 266 -19.03 16.55 12.83
C TYR A 266 -18.22 16.87 14.07
N THR A 267 -18.85 17.52 15.05
CA THR A 267 -18.31 17.72 16.41
C THR A 267 -19.32 17.19 17.40
N LEU A 268 -18.87 16.28 18.27
CA LEU A 268 -19.74 15.55 19.19
C LEU A 268 -18.96 15.03 20.41
N PRO A 269 -19.62 14.67 21.52
CA PRO A 269 -18.98 13.93 22.60
C PRO A 269 -18.37 12.63 22.09
N ALA A 270 -17.20 12.25 22.63
CA ALA A 270 -16.49 11.04 22.20
C ALA A 270 -17.32 9.76 22.36
N SER A 271 -18.24 9.71 23.33
CA SER A 271 -19.19 8.60 23.52
C SER A 271 -20.14 8.39 22.33
N GLY A 272 -20.39 9.41 21.52
CA GLY A 272 -21.20 9.32 20.31
C GLY A 272 -20.41 8.96 19.04
N LEU A 273 -19.08 8.92 19.10
CA LEU A 273 -18.22 8.77 17.92
C LEU A 273 -18.51 7.47 17.16
N GLN A 274 -18.59 6.35 17.86
CA GLN A 274 -18.88 5.05 17.23
C GLN A 274 -20.20 5.07 16.45
N ALA A 275 -21.27 5.60 17.06
CA ALA A 275 -22.58 5.65 16.41
C ALA A 275 -22.55 6.56 15.17
N ALA A 276 -21.90 7.72 15.27
CA ALA A 276 -21.76 8.63 14.14
C ALA A 276 -20.93 8.01 13.00
N ALA A 277 -19.79 7.40 13.32
CA ALA A 277 -18.95 6.70 12.34
C ALA A 277 -19.70 5.57 11.63
N THR A 278 -20.50 4.77 12.37
CA THR A 278 -21.35 3.74 11.78
C THR A 278 -22.37 4.34 10.80
N GLN A 279 -23.01 5.46 11.12
CA GLN A 279 -23.94 6.12 10.19
C GLN A 279 -23.24 6.64 8.93
N GLU A 280 -22.01 7.13 9.05
CA GLU A 280 -21.23 7.55 7.89
C GLU A 280 -20.84 6.36 7.01
N GLY A 281 -20.42 5.24 7.59
CA GLY A 281 -20.14 3.99 6.87
C GLY A 281 -21.35 3.48 6.08
N LEU A 282 -22.55 3.53 6.68
CA LEU A 282 -23.81 3.18 6.01
C LEU A 282 -24.16 4.07 4.82
N LYS A 283 -23.64 5.29 4.77
CA LYS A 283 -23.77 6.22 3.64
C LYS A 283 -22.66 6.07 2.60
N GLY A 284 -21.80 5.06 2.74
CA GLY A 284 -20.64 4.85 1.86
C GLY A 284 -19.49 5.84 2.10
N ARG A 285 -19.40 6.39 3.33
CA ARG A 285 -18.42 7.41 3.70
C ARG A 285 -17.36 6.84 4.63
N VAL A 286 -16.14 7.34 4.51
CA VAL A 286 -14.98 6.96 5.33
C VAL A 286 -14.59 8.14 6.18
N VAL A 287 -14.34 7.92 7.47
CA VAL A 287 -13.75 8.94 8.35
C VAL A 287 -12.23 8.94 8.14
N THR A 288 -11.69 10.08 7.70
CA THR A 288 -10.30 10.19 7.23
C THR A 288 -9.43 11.06 8.14
N ALA A 289 -10.05 11.85 9.03
CA ALA A 289 -9.34 12.69 9.98
C ALA A 289 -10.20 12.92 11.22
N ILE A 290 -9.58 12.92 12.40
CA ILE A 290 -10.22 13.14 13.70
C ILE A 290 -9.29 13.99 14.56
N SER A 291 -9.85 14.95 15.28
CA SER A 291 -9.24 15.62 16.42
C SER A 291 -10.05 15.30 17.68
N TYR A 292 -9.37 15.18 18.82
CA TYR A 292 -9.98 14.76 20.08
C TYR A 292 -9.35 15.52 21.24
N ASP A 293 -10.17 16.18 22.06
CA ASP A 293 -9.69 17.00 23.20
C ASP A 293 -9.69 16.25 24.55
N GLY A 294 -10.16 15.00 24.59
CA GLY A 294 -10.39 14.24 25.83
C GLY A 294 -11.87 14.12 26.21
N SER A 295 -12.73 14.92 25.58
CA SER A 295 -14.18 14.96 25.83
C SER A 295 -15.00 14.94 24.54
N GLN A 296 -14.58 15.71 23.55
CA GLN A 296 -15.23 15.87 22.25
C GLN A 296 -14.30 15.42 21.13
N ALA A 297 -14.89 14.81 20.12
CA ALA A 297 -14.24 14.48 18.87
C ALA A 297 -14.80 15.37 17.76
N THR A 298 -13.92 15.97 16.97
CA THR A 298 -14.26 16.58 15.69
C THR A 298 -13.69 15.73 14.58
N PHE A 299 -14.51 15.21 13.68
CA PHE A 299 -14.06 14.37 12.59
C PHE A 299 -14.57 14.81 11.23
N LEU A 300 -13.79 14.47 10.19
CA LEU A 300 -14.16 14.63 8.80
C LEU A 300 -14.43 13.28 8.16
N SER A 301 -15.52 13.18 7.41
CA SER A 301 -15.84 12.03 6.57
C SER A 301 -15.93 12.40 5.10
N TYR A 302 -15.67 11.43 4.23
CA TYR A 302 -15.74 11.59 2.79
C TYR A 302 -16.49 10.45 2.11
N GLY A 303 -17.46 10.79 1.27
CA GLY A 303 -18.05 9.89 0.27
C GLY A 303 -17.35 10.07 -1.06
N TRP A 304 -17.05 8.98 -1.77
CA TRP A 304 -16.44 9.07 -3.10
C TRP A 304 -17.52 9.06 -4.18
N LYS A 305 -17.55 10.09 -5.04
CA LYS A 305 -18.55 10.19 -6.12
C LYS A 305 -18.41 9.08 -7.16
N GLY A 306 -17.20 8.54 -7.32
CA GLY A 306 -16.92 7.39 -8.16
C GLY A 306 -17.47 6.06 -7.62
N ASP A 307 -17.93 6.03 -6.37
CA ASP A 307 -18.45 4.83 -5.74
C ASP A 307 -19.62 5.13 -4.77
N PRO A 308 -20.82 5.40 -5.32
CA PRO A 308 -21.99 5.69 -4.50
C PRO A 308 -22.62 4.44 -3.86
N SER A 309 -22.09 3.25 -4.15
CA SER A 309 -22.76 1.97 -3.88
C SER A 309 -22.13 1.16 -2.76
N THR A 310 -20.84 1.39 -2.47
CA THR A 310 -20.13 0.63 -1.45
C THR A 310 -20.56 1.06 -0.07
N VAL A 311 -20.95 0.09 0.75
CA VAL A 311 -21.29 0.30 2.15
C VAL A 311 -20.09 -0.10 3.00
N TYR A 312 -19.78 0.71 4.00
CA TYR A 312 -18.69 0.47 4.93
C TYR A 312 -19.21 0.19 6.34
N GLU A 313 -18.44 -0.59 7.08
CA GLU A 313 -18.51 -0.68 8.53
C GLU A 313 -17.37 0.15 9.10
N ALA A 314 -17.65 0.87 10.19
CA ALA A 314 -16.66 1.68 10.90
C ALA A 314 -16.62 1.30 12.37
N LYS A 315 -15.42 1.21 12.95
CA LYS A 315 -15.19 0.90 14.36
C LYS A 315 -14.22 1.93 14.94
N ALA A 316 -14.67 2.65 15.96
CA ALA A 316 -13.87 3.59 16.72
C ALA A 316 -13.48 2.95 18.06
N MET A 317 -12.18 2.86 18.31
CA MET A 317 -11.61 2.35 19.55
C MET A 317 -10.99 3.49 20.33
N LEU A 318 -11.48 3.70 21.56
CA LEU A 318 -10.84 4.58 22.53
C LEU A 318 -9.88 3.75 23.37
N ALA A 319 -8.60 4.08 23.29
CA ALA A 319 -7.48 3.42 23.94
C ALA A 319 -6.70 4.42 24.80
N THR A 320 -5.72 3.93 25.54
CA THR A 320 -4.63 4.73 26.11
C THR A 320 -3.42 4.69 25.18
N LEU A 321 -2.43 5.56 25.39
CA LEU A 321 -1.15 5.46 24.66
C LEU A 321 -0.51 4.07 24.79
N SER A 322 -0.57 3.47 25.98
CA SER A 322 -0.04 2.12 26.24
C SER A 322 -0.83 0.98 25.60
N THR A 323 -2.10 1.21 25.21
CA THR A 323 -2.98 0.17 24.62
C THR A 323 -3.32 0.43 23.15
N ALA A 324 -2.86 1.55 22.58
CA ALA A 324 -3.12 1.93 21.20
C ALA A 324 -2.66 0.86 20.19
N LEU A 325 -1.51 0.23 20.44
CA LEU A 325 -0.99 -0.85 19.57
C LEU A 325 -1.88 -2.08 19.59
N THR A 326 -2.39 -2.46 20.75
CA THR A 326 -3.33 -3.57 20.89
C THR A 326 -4.67 -3.26 20.21
N ALA A 327 -5.14 -2.02 20.32
CA ALA A 327 -6.35 -1.58 19.61
C ALA A 327 -6.16 -1.61 18.09
N ALA A 328 -5.00 -1.20 17.57
CA ALA A 328 -4.67 -1.33 16.15
C ALA A 328 -4.66 -2.79 15.69
N GLN A 329 -4.06 -3.70 16.47
CA GLN A 329 -4.08 -5.14 16.21
C GLN A 329 -5.48 -5.73 16.21
N GLU A 330 -6.36 -5.28 17.12
CA GLU A 330 -7.76 -5.71 17.17
C GLU A 330 -8.50 -5.29 15.90
N LEU A 331 -8.42 -4.00 15.52
CA LEU A 331 -9.00 -3.49 14.26
C LEU A 331 -8.53 -4.31 13.05
N ALA A 332 -7.22 -4.51 12.93
CA ALA A 332 -6.63 -5.27 11.84
C ALA A 332 -7.09 -6.74 11.85
N SER A 333 -7.15 -7.39 13.01
CA SER A 333 -7.61 -8.79 13.12
C SER A 333 -9.07 -8.98 12.68
N GLU A 334 -9.88 -7.92 12.80
CA GLU A 334 -11.25 -7.87 12.32
C GLU A 334 -11.37 -7.38 10.86
N GLY A 335 -10.26 -7.04 10.19
CA GLY A 335 -10.27 -6.62 8.79
C GLY A 335 -10.51 -5.13 8.56
N TYR A 336 -10.45 -4.31 9.60
CA TYR A 336 -10.53 -2.85 9.47
C TYR A 336 -9.19 -2.25 9.04
N ILE A 337 -9.25 -1.35 8.07
CA ILE A 337 -8.16 -0.44 7.71
C ILE A 337 -8.17 0.71 8.69
N ILE A 338 -7.04 1.06 9.30
CA ILE A 338 -6.96 2.24 10.14
C ILE A 338 -7.00 3.48 9.24
N THR A 339 -8.08 4.26 9.30
CA THR A 339 -8.31 5.41 8.41
C THR A 339 -8.19 6.76 9.09
N ALA A 340 -8.24 6.79 10.42
CA ALA A 340 -7.98 8.01 11.20
C ALA A 340 -7.50 7.67 12.61
N THR A 341 -6.66 8.53 13.15
CA THR A 341 -6.26 8.50 14.56
C THR A 341 -6.34 9.89 15.17
N ALA A 342 -6.48 9.95 16.49
CA ALA A 342 -6.41 11.18 17.25
C ALA A 342 -5.87 10.89 18.65
N ASN A 343 -5.23 11.86 19.28
CA ASN A 343 -4.86 11.82 20.68
C ASN A 343 -5.24 13.15 21.33
N SER A 344 -5.59 13.12 22.61
CA SER A 344 -5.73 14.35 23.37
C SER A 344 -4.35 14.84 23.84
N GLN A 345 -4.20 16.17 23.89
CA GLN A 345 -3.00 16.86 24.39
C GLN A 345 -2.89 16.77 25.92
N ALA A 346 -3.98 16.47 26.62
CA ALA A 346 -3.94 16.22 28.05
C ALA A 346 -3.36 14.83 28.32
N ALA A 347 -2.38 14.74 29.22
CA ALA A 347 -1.78 13.48 29.63
C ALA A 347 -2.90 12.49 30.03
N ASP A 348 -2.78 11.25 29.56
CA ASP A 348 -3.71 10.13 29.80
C ASP A 348 -5.16 10.30 29.27
N SER A 349 -5.43 11.30 28.43
CA SER A 349 -6.80 11.57 27.94
C SER A 349 -7.27 10.68 26.77
N GLY A 350 -6.40 9.78 26.32
CA GLY A 350 -6.74 8.68 25.41
C GLY A 350 -6.35 8.91 23.94
N VAL A 351 -6.22 7.79 23.22
CA VAL A 351 -6.00 7.70 21.78
C VAL A 351 -7.26 7.14 21.15
N ILE A 352 -7.69 7.71 20.03
CA ILE A 352 -8.74 7.17 19.19
C ILE A 352 -8.07 6.54 17.97
N LEU A 353 -8.42 5.29 17.69
CA LEU A 353 -8.16 4.64 16.42
C LEU A 353 -9.49 4.34 15.75
N LEU A 354 -9.68 4.83 14.53
CA LEU A 354 -10.86 4.54 13.73
C LEU A 354 -10.47 3.65 12.57
N GLY A 355 -11.11 2.49 12.52
CA GLY A 355 -11.01 1.52 11.46
C GLY A 355 -12.23 1.56 10.52
N THR A 356 -12.01 1.38 9.22
CA THR A 356 -13.06 1.25 8.20
C THR A 356 -12.83 0.00 7.35
N ARG A 357 -13.89 -0.76 7.06
CA ARG A 357 -13.85 -1.91 6.14
C ARG A 357 -15.09 -1.94 5.25
N VAL A 358 -14.99 -2.58 4.09
CA VAL A 358 -16.18 -2.85 3.27
C VAL A 358 -17.09 -3.80 4.04
N GLN A 359 -18.40 -3.56 4.02
CA GLN A 359 -19.35 -4.37 4.78
C GLN A 359 -19.22 -5.87 4.44
N GLY A 360 -19.08 -6.69 5.47
CA GLY A 360 -18.90 -8.14 5.35
C GLY A 360 -17.47 -8.59 5.01
N ASP A 361 -16.53 -7.66 4.84
CA ASP A 361 -15.12 -7.96 4.71
C ASP A 361 -14.49 -8.17 6.09
N THR A 362 -14.26 -9.42 6.46
CA THR A 362 -13.72 -9.77 7.79
C THR A 362 -12.33 -10.41 7.70
N MET A 363 -11.66 -10.32 6.55
CA MET A 363 -10.31 -10.88 6.43
C MET A 363 -9.34 -9.99 7.17
N ALA A 364 -8.55 -10.58 8.07
CA ALA A 364 -7.56 -9.83 8.84
C ALA A 364 -6.59 -9.05 7.93
N ARG A 365 -6.32 -7.80 8.30
CA ARG A 365 -5.35 -6.94 7.62
C ARG A 365 -3.93 -7.26 8.08
N PRO A 366 -2.96 -7.37 7.16
CA PRO A 366 -1.56 -7.48 7.53
C PRO A 366 -1.06 -6.12 8.02
N ILE A 367 -0.86 -6.01 9.33
CA ILE A 367 -0.19 -4.85 9.93
C ILE A 367 1.21 -5.20 10.43
N LEU A 368 2.09 -4.21 10.43
CA LEU A 368 3.41 -4.29 11.01
C LEU A 368 3.63 -3.09 11.93
N VAL A 369 4.11 -3.36 13.14
CA VAL A 369 4.47 -2.31 14.10
C VAL A 369 5.99 -2.24 14.17
N GLY A 370 6.54 -1.05 14.03
CA GLY A 370 7.97 -0.80 14.16
C GLY A 370 8.27 0.29 15.18
N ASP A 371 9.18 -0.02 16.09
CA ASP A 371 9.72 0.87 17.12
C ASP A 371 10.98 1.57 16.61
N ALA A 372 11.00 2.89 16.72
CA ALA A 372 12.11 3.75 16.33
C ALA A 372 13.38 3.55 17.16
N GLU A 373 13.26 3.38 18.48
CA GLU A 373 14.41 3.20 19.37
C GLU A 373 15.09 1.85 19.07
N ALA A 374 14.31 0.84 18.69
CA ALA A 374 14.80 -0.48 18.32
C ALA A 374 15.26 -0.61 16.85
N GLY A 375 15.07 0.43 16.02
CA GLY A 375 15.40 0.35 14.58
C GLY A 375 14.45 -0.54 13.76
N THR A 376 13.32 -0.97 14.33
CA THR A 376 12.39 -1.91 13.68
C THR A 376 11.37 -1.21 12.79
N GLN A 377 11.23 0.12 12.91
CA GLN A 377 10.47 0.97 11.99
C GLN A 377 10.92 0.86 10.53
N TYR A 378 12.20 0.54 10.30
CA TYR A 378 12.69 0.33 8.93
C TYR A 378 11.98 -0.80 8.21
N ALA A 379 11.56 -1.86 8.90
CA ALA A 379 10.80 -2.94 8.29
C ALA A 379 9.41 -2.49 7.84
N VAL A 380 8.78 -1.55 8.56
CA VAL A 380 7.53 -0.90 8.13
C VAL A 380 7.79 -0.12 6.85
N PHE A 381 8.80 0.74 6.86
CA PHE A 381 9.10 1.62 5.74
C PHE A 381 9.54 0.82 4.51
N SER A 382 10.59 0.01 4.60
CA SER A 382 11.10 -0.77 3.46
C SER A 382 10.23 -1.96 3.05
N GLY A 383 9.26 -2.35 3.88
CA GLY A 383 8.38 -3.51 3.64
C GLY A 383 7.20 -3.23 2.68
N GLY A 384 7.06 -1.98 2.22
CA GLY A 384 5.93 -1.56 1.38
C GLY A 384 4.62 -1.43 2.16
N TYR A 385 4.69 -1.16 3.47
CA TYR A 385 3.54 -0.82 4.29
C TYR A 385 3.27 0.69 4.21
N ALA A 386 2.01 1.07 4.08
CA ALA A 386 1.58 2.46 4.27
C ALA A 386 1.56 2.77 5.77
N VAL A 387 2.20 3.85 6.20
CA VAL A 387 2.10 4.31 7.59
C VAL A 387 0.71 4.90 7.78
N VAL A 388 -0.11 4.24 8.61
CA VAL A 388 -1.51 4.62 8.88
C VAL A 388 -1.69 5.26 10.26
N ALA A 389 -0.72 5.06 11.15
CA ALA A 389 -0.69 5.71 12.46
C ALA A 389 0.73 5.74 13.02
N VAL A 390 0.97 6.71 13.89
CA VAL A 390 2.17 6.77 14.72
C VAL A 390 1.74 7.07 16.14
N VAL A 391 2.29 6.30 17.08
CA VAL A 391 2.00 6.42 18.50
C VAL A 391 3.29 6.84 19.19
N TYR A 392 3.21 7.97 19.87
CA TYR A 392 4.29 8.57 20.62
C TYR A 392 4.06 8.42 22.13
N GLN A 393 5.06 8.01 22.90
CA GLN A 393 4.98 7.93 24.35
C GLN A 393 6.22 8.52 25.03
N TYR A 394 6.01 9.43 25.98
CA TYR A 394 7.05 9.83 26.94
C TYR A 394 7.32 8.69 27.93
N LEU A 395 8.56 8.26 28.01
CA LEU A 395 9.02 7.26 28.97
C LEU A 395 9.42 7.94 30.29
N GLN A 396 9.34 7.20 31.39
CA GLN A 396 9.64 7.72 32.74
C GLN A 396 11.08 8.22 32.92
N ASN A 397 11.99 7.86 32.01
CA ASN A 397 13.39 8.25 31.99
C ASN A 397 13.69 9.45 31.08
N ASN A 398 12.67 10.25 30.70
CA ASN A 398 12.75 11.29 29.66
C ASN A 398 13.09 10.77 28.26
N GLY A 399 13.03 9.44 28.05
CA GLY A 399 13.07 8.82 26.74
C GLY A 399 11.76 8.99 26.00
N VAL A 400 11.78 8.68 24.71
CA VAL A 400 10.66 8.92 23.81
C VAL A 400 10.51 7.74 22.88
N LEU A 401 9.41 7.00 23.06
CA LEU A 401 9.09 5.86 22.22
C LEU A 401 8.20 6.29 21.05
N TRP A 402 8.68 6.04 19.83
CA TRP A 402 7.91 6.22 18.60
C TRP A 402 7.58 4.85 18.00
N ASN A 403 6.29 4.54 17.89
CA ASN A 403 5.82 3.34 17.21
C ASN A 403 5.10 3.71 15.92
N TYR A 404 5.57 3.17 14.81
CA TYR A 404 4.95 3.30 13.50
C TYR A 404 4.08 2.09 13.23
N ILE A 405 2.83 2.32 12.85
CA ILE A 405 1.89 1.28 12.45
C ILE A 405 1.77 1.34 10.93
N GLY A 406 2.32 0.31 10.30
CA GLY A 406 2.19 0.07 8.87
C GLY A 406 1.02 -0.86 8.58
N GLU A 407 0.29 -0.57 7.52
CA GLU A 407 -0.73 -1.47 6.96
C GLU A 407 -0.41 -1.75 5.49
N ARG A 408 -0.60 -3.00 5.07
CA ARG A 408 -0.41 -3.42 3.69
C ARG A 408 -1.74 -3.75 3.03
#